data_AF-A0A1E7FGM8-F1
#
_entry.id   AF-A0A1E7FGM8-F1
#
_cell.length_a   1.000
_cell.length_b   1.000
_cell.length_c   1.000
_cell.angle_alpha   90.00
_cell.angle_beta   90.00
_cell.angle_gamma   90.00
#
_symmetry.space_group_name_H-M   'P 1'
#
loop_
_entity.id
_entity.type
_entity.pdbx_description
1 polymer ?
#
loop_
_entity_poly.entity_id
_entity_poly.type
_entity_poly.pdbx_seq_one_letter_code
_entity_poly.pdbx_strand_id
1 'polypeptide(L)'
;MELIREALITNGCDSNRIKDSWIRNHTRWIVWKLASYERSFSRFLGGNHLTYQMLIQNLTSRFQKELIEGVRPTIRKILNRDIAPSKMMCLVVCRIIPSTKSKSNDTPQPLKIVELSDGWYSVKGCLDKKMSEYIDVGLITVGTKLLVSNARLMGLKEGVDPLDEGDGTSCENCEGALQLTANACRLAGWNAKLGFVKATNNERMSNGRLLVKRISDAVPGGGDIPAIRLFIQRVYPMLYYEKSEHSSQVLTVQEEEALRREFESRKLKVMERLTDRLQAEVEQVRIYIYIYIYIYMCVCVYILYI
;
A
#
# COMPACT_ATOMS: atom_id res chain seq x y z
N MET A 1 20.48 -5.65 30.58
CA MET A 1 20.69 -6.09 29.18
C MET A 1 21.94 -6.94 29.06
N GLU A 2 23.04 -6.56 29.72
CA GLU A 2 24.29 -7.35 29.77
C GLU A 2 24.10 -8.81 30.18
N LEU A 3 23.37 -9.09 31.28
CA LEU A 3 23.09 -10.47 31.71
C LEU A 3 22.43 -11.36 30.63
N ILE A 4 21.51 -10.77 29.85
CA ILE A 4 20.82 -11.48 28.77
C ILE A 4 21.82 -11.76 27.63
N ARG A 5 22.68 -10.79 27.31
CA ARG A 5 23.73 -10.93 26.29
C ARG A 5 24.72 -12.04 26.68
N GLU A 6 25.21 -12.03 27.90
CA GLU A 6 26.12 -13.06 28.43
C GLU A 6 25.49 -14.45 28.32
N ALA A 7 24.23 -14.60 28.77
CA ALA A 7 23.52 -15.86 28.67
C ALA A 7 23.35 -16.34 27.22
N LEU A 8 23.12 -15.43 26.26
CA LEU A 8 23.05 -15.79 24.85
C LEU A 8 24.40 -16.29 24.31
N ILE A 9 25.49 -15.65 24.70
CA ILE A 9 26.85 -16.06 24.33
C ILE A 9 27.17 -17.45 24.93
N THR A 10 26.83 -17.68 26.19
CA THR A 10 26.98 -19.00 26.83
C THR A 10 26.18 -20.09 26.12
N ASN A 11 25.03 -19.74 25.52
CA ASN A 11 24.22 -20.65 24.71
C ASN A 11 24.70 -20.75 23.24
N GLY A 12 25.90 -20.27 22.91
CA GLY A 12 26.51 -20.40 21.59
C GLY A 12 26.15 -19.32 20.56
N CYS A 13 25.52 -18.21 20.98
CA CYS A 13 25.24 -17.10 20.06
C CYS A 13 26.48 -16.22 19.87
N ASP A 14 26.82 -15.89 18.62
CA ASP A 14 27.97 -15.03 18.29
C ASP A 14 27.73 -13.57 18.71
N SER A 15 28.61 -13.05 19.57
CA SER A 15 28.56 -11.67 20.09
C SER A 15 28.57 -10.61 18.99
N ASN A 16 29.32 -10.85 17.89
CA ASN A 16 29.48 -9.88 16.81
C ASN A 16 28.18 -9.64 16.03
N ARG A 17 27.27 -10.63 16.04
CA ARG A 17 26.01 -10.59 15.29
C ARG A 17 24.85 -10.06 16.14
N ILE A 18 25.02 -9.99 17.46
CA ILE A 18 23.97 -9.58 18.40
C ILE A 18 24.09 -8.08 18.69
N LYS A 19 23.16 -7.29 18.14
CA LYS A 19 22.97 -5.87 18.48
C LYS A 19 22.09 -5.70 19.72
N ASP A 20 22.33 -4.67 20.53
CA ASP A 20 21.50 -4.39 21.72
C ASP A 20 20.06 -4.02 21.35
N SER A 21 19.86 -3.32 20.23
CA SER A 21 18.53 -3.01 19.68
C SER A 21 17.74 -4.28 19.35
N TRP A 22 18.41 -5.31 18.82
CA TRP A 22 17.82 -6.62 18.53
C TRP A 22 17.36 -7.31 19.82
N ILE A 23 18.22 -7.38 20.84
CA ILE A 23 17.85 -7.98 22.13
C ILE A 23 16.65 -7.24 22.73
N ARG A 24 16.67 -5.90 22.71
CA ARG A 24 15.62 -5.05 23.30
C ARG A 24 14.27 -5.31 22.61
N ASN A 25 14.26 -5.27 21.28
CA ASN A 25 13.07 -5.54 20.47
C ASN A 25 12.49 -6.93 20.75
N HIS A 26 13.31 -7.99 20.67
CA HIS A 26 12.77 -9.34 20.83
C HIS A 26 12.38 -9.66 22.27
N THR A 27 13.07 -9.10 23.26
CA THR A 27 12.68 -9.22 24.67
C THR A 27 11.28 -8.68 24.88
N ARG A 28 10.95 -7.50 24.32
CA ARG A 28 9.59 -6.92 24.39
C ARG A 28 8.51 -7.91 23.93
N TRP A 29 8.69 -8.50 22.75
CA TRP A 29 7.70 -9.41 22.17
C TRP A 29 7.62 -10.75 22.90
N ILE A 30 8.75 -11.30 23.34
CA ILE A 30 8.79 -12.57 24.07
C ILE A 30 8.12 -12.41 25.44
N VAL A 31 8.48 -11.37 26.19
CA VAL A 31 7.88 -11.10 27.51
C VAL A 31 6.37 -10.88 27.36
N TRP A 32 5.94 -10.07 26.38
CA TRP A 32 4.50 -9.84 26.16
C TRP A 32 3.76 -11.14 25.81
N LYS A 33 4.35 -12.01 24.98
CA LYS A 33 3.79 -13.33 24.66
C LYS A 33 3.68 -14.22 25.89
N LEU A 34 4.78 -14.41 26.63
CA LEU A 34 4.83 -15.31 27.79
C LEU A 34 3.88 -14.83 28.90
N ALA A 35 3.91 -13.54 29.21
CA ALA A 35 3.00 -12.94 30.19
C ALA A 35 1.53 -13.09 29.77
N SER A 36 1.22 -12.97 28.48
CA SER A 36 -0.15 -13.15 27.98
C SER A 36 -0.62 -14.60 28.06
N TYR A 37 0.27 -15.57 27.85
CA TYR A 37 -0.05 -16.98 28.06
C TYR A 37 -0.31 -17.31 29.52
N GLU A 38 0.53 -16.84 30.44
CA GLU A 38 0.28 -17.06 31.87
C GLU A 38 -1.03 -16.44 32.33
N ARG A 39 -1.35 -15.21 31.91
CA ARG A 39 -2.63 -14.57 32.26
C ARG A 39 -3.84 -15.34 31.71
N SER A 40 -3.74 -15.83 30.48
CA SER A 40 -4.87 -16.50 29.80
C SER A 40 -5.06 -17.95 30.26
N PHE A 41 -3.98 -18.63 30.66
CA PHE A 41 -3.96 -20.04 31.05
C PHE A 41 -3.31 -20.23 32.42
N SER A 42 -3.70 -19.37 33.37
CA SER A 42 -3.08 -19.29 34.71
C SER A 42 -3.04 -20.63 35.45
N ARG A 43 -4.09 -21.44 35.30
CA ARG A 43 -4.18 -22.78 35.90
C ARG A 43 -3.05 -23.73 35.47
N PHE A 44 -2.58 -23.62 34.23
CA PHE A 44 -1.61 -24.56 33.65
C PHE A 44 -0.20 -23.98 33.56
N LEU A 45 -0.09 -22.66 33.38
CA LEU A 45 1.15 -21.98 33.06
C LEU A 45 1.62 -21.00 34.15
N GLY A 46 0.81 -20.75 35.18
CA GLY A 46 1.12 -19.75 36.20
C GLY A 46 2.46 -20.00 36.90
N GLY A 47 3.35 -19.01 36.88
CA GLY A 47 4.66 -19.04 37.54
C GLY A 47 5.73 -19.86 36.81
N ASN A 48 5.37 -20.58 35.75
CA ASN A 48 6.26 -21.53 35.08
C ASN A 48 6.61 -21.11 33.64
N HIS A 49 5.92 -20.13 33.06
CA HIS A 49 6.06 -19.80 31.64
C HIS A 49 6.79 -18.47 31.40
N LEU A 50 6.55 -17.43 32.22
CA LEU A 50 7.30 -16.19 32.21
C LEU A 50 8.52 -16.31 33.13
N THR A 51 9.50 -17.10 32.71
CA THR A 51 10.75 -17.30 33.43
C THR A 51 11.95 -16.79 32.62
N TYR A 52 13.04 -16.46 33.33
CA TYR A 52 14.28 -16.06 32.68
C TYR A 52 14.79 -17.14 31.72
N GLN A 53 14.72 -18.40 32.12
CA GLN A 53 15.10 -19.54 31.27
C GLN A 53 14.28 -19.58 29.96
N MET A 54 12.96 -19.43 30.04
CA MET A 54 12.10 -19.41 28.85
C MET A 54 12.39 -18.20 27.96
N LEU A 55 12.70 -17.04 28.54
CA LEU A 55 13.12 -15.85 27.79
C LEU A 55 14.40 -16.12 26.99
N ILE A 56 15.45 -16.63 27.66
CA ILE A 56 16.73 -16.94 27.00
C ILE A 56 16.55 -18.00 25.91
N GLN A 57 15.84 -19.09 26.18
CA GLN A 57 15.54 -20.12 25.18
C GLN A 57 14.83 -19.55 23.94
N ASN A 58 13.84 -18.67 24.14
CA ASN A 58 13.14 -18.03 23.02
C ASN A 58 14.05 -17.06 22.25
N LEU A 59 14.93 -16.31 22.93
CA LEU A 59 15.90 -15.44 22.27
C LEU A 59 16.93 -16.24 21.47
N THR A 60 17.50 -17.32 22.03
CA THR A 60 18.40 -18.23 21.32
C THR A 60 17.71 -18.83 20.08
N SER A 61 16.46 -19.27 20.19
CA SER A 61 15.70 -19.78 19.04
C SER A 61 15.46 -18.72 17.96
N ARG A 62 15.23 -17.46 18.34
CA ARG A 62 15.10 -16.35 17.37
C ARG A 62 16.43 -16.02 16.72
N PHE A 63 17.53 -16.02 17.47
CA PHE A 63 18.88 -15.81 16.96
C PHE A 63 19.21 -16.86 15.89
N GLN A 64 18.96 -18.13 16.19
CA GLN A 64 19.15 -19.23 15.24
C GLN A 64 18.32 -19.03 13.97
N LYS A 65 17.02 -18.74 14.09
CA LYS A 65 16.13 -18.62 12.92
C LYS A 65 16.43 -17.41 12.04
N GLU A 66 16.64 -16.24 12.64
CA GLU A 66 16.77 -15.01 11.88
C GLU A 66 18.21 -14.77 11.43
N LEU A 67 19.18 -14.92 12.34
CA LEU A 67 20.56 -14.58 12.07
C LEU A 67 21.33 -15.77 11.49
N ILE A 68 21.14 -17.00 11.98
CA ILE A 68 21.85 -18.16 11.41
C ILE A 68 21.15 -18.68 10.14
N GLU A 69 19.86 -19.01 10.21
CA GLU A 69 19.10 -19.61 9.11
C GLU A 69 18.61 -18.59 8.07
N GLY A 70 18.65 -17.29 8.37
CA GLY A 70 18.20 -16.23 7.46
C GLY A 70 16.68 -16.19 7.24
N VAL A 71 15.88 -16.79 8.12
CA VAL A 71 14.41 -16.80 8.03
C VAL A 71 13.86 -15.43 8.44
N ARG A 72 13.70 -14.55 7.45
CA ARG A 72 13.20 -13.18 7.67
C ARG A 72 11.70 -13.15 8.04
N PRO A 73 11.31 -12.43 9.11
CA PRO A 73 9.91 -12.21 9.49
C PRO A 73 9.11 -11.38 8.47
N THR A 74 7.80 -11.28 8.69
CA THR A 74 6.85 -10.70 7.73
C THR A 74 7.05 -9.19 7.57
N ILE A 75 7.09 -8.47 8.69
CA ILE A 75 7.28 -7.01 8.67
C ILE A 75 8.65 -6.66 8.09
N ARG A 76 9.71 -7.39 8.47
CA ARG A 76 11.05 -7.23 7.90
C ARG A 76 11.02 -7.35 6.37
N LYS A 77 10.43 -8.42 5.82
CA LYS A 77 10.30 -8.60 4.35
C LYS A 77 9.52 -7.47 3.65
N ILE A 78 8.53 -6.89 4.32
CA ILE A 78 7.76 -5.77 3.76
C ILE A 78 8.57 -4.48 3.78
N LEU A 79 9.23 -4.16 4.90
CA LEU A 79 10.03 -2.95 5.07
C LEU A 79 11.30 -2.96 4.19
N ASN A 80 11.93 -4.12 4.04
CA ASN A 80 13.03 -4.35 3.10
C ASN A 80 12.58 -4.37 1.63
N ARG A 81 11.29 -4.20 1.33
CA ARG A 81 10.70 -4.22 -0.03
C ARG A 81 10.82 -5.56 -0.79
N ASP A 82 11.16 -6.66 -0.10
CA ASP A 82 11.24 -8.00 -0.72
C ASP A 82 9.86 -8.56 -1.11
N ILE A 83 8.82 -8.22 -0.34
CA ILE A 83 7.45 -8.72 -0.54
C ILE A 83 6.47 -7.56 -0.46
N ALA A 84 5.49 -7.57 -1.37
CA ALA A 84 4.43 -6.56 -1.39
C ALA A 84 3.59 -6.56 -0.10
N PRO A 85 3.28 -5.38 0.47
CA PRO A 85 2.42 -5.24 1.65
C PRO A 85 0.96 -5.67 1.40
N SER A 86 0.56 -5.78 0.13
CA SER A 86 -0.78 -6.24 -0.25
C SER A 86 -1.04 -7.71 0.06
N LYS A 87 0.03 -8.50 0.25
CA LYS A 87 -0.08 -9.92 0.56
C LYS A 87 -0.74 -10.14 1.92
N MET A 88 -1.67 -11.10 1.97
CA MET A 88 -2.46 -11.36 3.16
C MET A 88 -1.59 -11.80 4.35
N MET A 89 -1.80 -11.16 5.49
CA MET A 89 -1.03 -11.37 6.72
C MET A 89 -1.89 -11.19 7.97
N CYS A 90 -1.50 -11.82 9.07
CA CYS A 90 -2.10 -11.62 10.37
C CYS A 90 -1.14 -10.81 11.25
N LEU A 91 -1.60 -9.64 11.72
CA LEU A 91 -0.86 -8.74 12.59
C LEU A 91 -1.60 -8.56 13.91
N VAL A 92 -0.90 -8.19 14.98
CA VAL A 92 -1.51 -7.86 16.28
C VAL A 92 -1.37 -6.38 16.56
N VAL A 93 -2.43 -5.77 17.09
CA VAL A 93 -2.42 -4.39 17.59
C VAL A 93 -1.66 -4.33 18.91
N CYS A 94 -0.55 -3.61 18.94
CA CYS A 94 0.36 -3.52 20.08
C CYS A 94 0.12 -2.29 20.95
N ARG A 95 -0.18 -1.18 20.29
CA ARG A 95 -0.41 0.12 20.93
C ARG A 95 -1.35 0.92 20.05
N ILE A 96 -2.23 1.70 20.66
CA ILE A 96 -3.02 2.71 19.97
C ILE A 96 -2.33 4.04 20.25
N ILE A 97 -1.85 4.71 19.21
CA ILE A 97 -1.12 5.97 19.33
C ILE A 97 -2.16 7.09 19.34
N PRO A 98 -2.28 7.86 20.43
CA PRO A 98 -3.23 8.96 20.48
C PRO A 98 -2.82 10.01 19.45
N SER A 99 -3.75 10.40 18.58
CA SER A 99 -3.52 11.49 17.64
C SER A 99 -3.47 12.81 18.43
N THR A 100 -2.35 13.54 18.29
CA THR A 100 -2.23 14.91 18.77
C THR A 100 -3.14 15.79 17.93
N LYS A 101 -4.31 16.13 18.46
CA LYS A 101 -5.29 17.00 17.79
C LYS A 101 -4.64 18.35 17.44
N SER A 102 -4.48 18.67 16.15
CA SER A 102 -4.52 20.06 15.73
C SER A 102 -5.98 20.51 15.85
N LYS A 103 -6.25 21.45 16.76
CA LYS A 103 -7.56 22.06 16.96
C LYS A 103 -7.89 23.01 15.79
N SER A 104 -8.10 22.49 14.59
CA SER A 104 -8.71 23.23 13.49
C SER A 104 -10.04 22.56 13.12
N ASN A 105 -11.13 23.28 13.38
CA ASN A 105 -12.52 22.79 13.28
C ASN A 105 -12.99 22.44 11.85
N ASP A 106 -12.12 22.54 10.84
CA ASP A 106 -12.48 22.32 9.42
C ASP A 106 -11.77 21.13 8.76
N THR A 107 -11.06 20.29 9.53
CA THR A 107 -10.40 19.10 8.97
C THR A 107 -11.14 17.81 9.34
N PRO A 108 -11.27 16.86 8.39
CA PRO A 108 -11.81 15.53 8.70
C PRO A 108 -11.00 14.94 9.86
N GLN A 109 -11.68 14.36 10.86
CA GLN A 109 -11.07 13.85 12.09
C GLN A 109 -9.77 13.09 11.81
N PRO A 110 -8.69 13.33 12.59
CA PRO A 110 -7.41 12.72 12.31
C PRO A 110 -7.53 11.20 12.42
N LEU A 111 -7.08 10.52 11.37
CA LEU A 111 -7.02 9.07 11.31
C LEU A 111 -6.18 8.55 12.47
N LYS A 112 -6.69 7.55 13.20
CA LYS A 112 -5.94 6.95 14.30
C LYS A 112 -4.77 6.14 13.77
N ILE A 113 -3.66 6.23 14.48
CA ILE A 113 -2.46 5.45 14.21
C ILE A 113 -2.35 4.35 15.27
N VAL A 114 -2.02 3.15 14.83
CA VAL A 114 -1.77 2.01 15.69
C VAL A 114 -0.36 1.48 15.46
N GLU A 115 0.22 0.86 16.46
CA GLU A 115 1.42 0.03 16.31
C GLU A 115 0.98 -1.41 16.06
N LEU A 116 1.44 -2.01 14.95
CA LEU A 116 1.13 -3.37 14.55
C LEU A 116 2.38 -4.23 14.63
N SER A 117 2.25 -5.50 15.01
CA SER A 117 3.37 -6.45 15.03
C SER A 117 3.03 -7.79 14.38
N ASP A 118 4.04 -8.42 13.78
CA ASP A 118 4.01 -9.83 13.36
C ASP A 118 4.57 -10.78 14.43
N GLY A 119 4.83 -10.26 15.63
CA GLY A 119 5.46 -10.96 16.75
C GLY A 119 7.00 -10.96 16.70
N TRP A 120 7.61 -10.35 15.69
CA TRP A 120 9.06 -10.18 15.57
C TRP A 120 9.47 -8.71 15.53
N TYR A 121 8.78 -7.92 14.72
CA TYR A 121 8.99 -6.49 14.58
C TYR A 121 7.65 -5.76 14.67
N SER A 122 7.71 -4.43 14.73
CA SER A 122 6.53 -3.57 14.72
C SER A 122 6.60 -2.55 13.59
N VAL A 123 5.44 -2.09 13.13
CA VAL A 123 5.29 -1.04 12.13
C VAL A 123 4.09 -0.17 12.48
N LYS A 124 4.13 1.12 12.12
CA LYS A 124 2.95 2.00 12.24
C LYS A 124 1.86 1.54 11.27
N GLY A 125 0.62 1.60 11.71
CA GLY A 125 -0.57 1.33 10.93
C GLY A 125 -1.45 2.58 10.89
N CYS A 126 -1.69 3.13 9.70
CA CYS A 126 -2.65 4.21 9.49
C CYS A 126 -4.00 3.61 9.15
N LEU A 127 -5.00 3.90 9.98
CA LEU A 127 -6.35 3.37 9.82
C LEU A 127 -7.22 4.31 9.00
N ASP A 128 -8.17 3.78 8.24
CA ASP A 128 -9.24 4.59 7.67
C ASP A 128 -10.24 5.08 8.74
N LYS A 129 -11.19 5.91 8.31
CA LYS A 129 -12.21 6.49 9.19
C LYS A 129 -13.01 5.39 9.91
N LYS A 130 -13.44 4.35 9.18
CA LYS A 130 -14.28 3.28 9.75
C LYS A 130 -13.51 2.45 10.77
N MET A 131 -12.27 2.09 10.49
CA MET A 131 -11.40 1.38 11.42
C MET A 131 -11.13 2.21 12.68
N SER A 132 -11.01 3.53 12.55
CA SER A 132 -10.87 4.44 13.68
C SER A 132 -12.12 4.42 14.58
N GLU A 133 -13.33 4.38 13.99
CA GLU A 133 -14.59 4.21 14.71
C GLU A 133 -14.66 2.84 15.44
N TYR A 134 -14.12 1.77 14.85
CA TYR A 134 -14.04 0.47 15.51
C TYR A 134 -13.13 0.48 16.74
N ILE A 135 -12.14 1.36 16.79
CA ILE A 135 -11.37 1.59 18.02
C ILE A 135 -12.22 2.36 19.04
N ASP A 136 -12.98 3.38 18.63
CA ASP A 136 -13.83 4.17 19.55
C ASP A 136 -14.88 3.31 20.24
N VAL A 137 -15.50 2.40 19.49
CA VAL A 137 -16.51 1.45 20.01
C VAL A 137 -15.87 0.31 20.81
N GLY A 138 -14.54 0.17 20.79
CA GLY A 138 -13.82 -0.88 21.52
C GLY A 138 -13.84 -2.25 20.84
N LEU A 139 -14.18 -2.32 19.55
CA LEU A 139 -14.07 -3.56 18.76
C LEU A 139 -12.62 -3.92 18.43
N ILE A 140 -11.78 -2.90 18.23
CA ILE A 140 -10.33 -3.06 18.05
C ILE A 140 -9.63 -2.51 19.29
N THR A 141 -8.99 -3.40 20.04
CA THR A 141 -8.23 -3.08 21.25
C THR A 141 -6.81 -3.63 21.18
N VAL A 142 -5.93 -3.20 22.09
CA VAL A 142 -4.57 -3.76 22.20
C VAL A 142 -4.65 -5.27 22.47
N GLY A 143 -3.89 -6.05 21.70
CA GLY A 143 -3.93 -7.51 21.68
C GLY A 143 -4.85 -8.10 20.61
N THR A 144 -5.69 -7.29 19.96
CA THR A 144 -6.54 -7.75 18.86
C THR A 144 -5.70 -8.18 17.66
N LYS A 145 -5.95 -9.38 17.14
CA LYS A 145 -5.33 -9.85 15.90
C LYS A 145 -6.19 -9.46 14.70
N LEU A 146 -5.56 -8.86 13.70
CA LEU A 146 -6.17 -8.41 12.47
C LEU A 146 -5.64 -9.25 11.31
N LEU A 147 -6.56 -9.85 10.57
CA LEU A 147 -6.29 -10.40 9.24
C LEU A 147 -6.35 -9.24 8.25
N VAL A 148 -5.23 -8.94 7.62
CA VAL A 148 -5.03 -7.81 6.72
C VAL A 148 -4.77 -8.32 5.32
N SER A 149 -5.39 -7.69 4.32
CA SER A 149 -5.12 -7.87 2.89
C SER A 149 -5.01 -6.49 2.23
N ASN A 150 -4.37 -6.40 1.07
CA ASN A 150 -4.30 -5.16 0.26
C ASN A 150 -3.81 -3.93 1.03
N ALA A 151 -2.96 -4.10 2.05
CA ALA A 151 -2.33 -2.99 2.73
C ALA A 151 -1.33 -2.28 1.79
N ARG A 152 -1.13 -0.98 2.03
CA ARG A 152 -0.18 -0.16 1.26
C ARG A 152 0.89 0.38 2.21
N LEU A 153 2.15 0.30 1.79
CA LEU A 153 3.26 0.88 2.56
C LEU A 153 3.46 2.33 2.10
N MET A 154 3.16 3.27 2.97
CA MET A 154 3.29 4.72 2.77
C MET A 154 4.59 5.23 3.40
N GLY A 155 5.10 6.37 2.92
CA GLY A 155 6.22 7.11 3.52
C GLY A 155 7.61 6.64 3.09
N LEU A 156 7.84 5.34 2.98
CA LEU A 156 9.16 4.82 2.59
C LEU A 156 9.30 4.81 1.06
N LYS A 157 10.43 5.26 0.52
CA LYS A 157 10.78 5.06 -0.90
C LYS A 157 11.70 3.87 -1.10
N GLU A 158 12.64 3.68 -0.18
CA GLU A 158 13.64 2.62 -0.21
C GLU A 158 13.34 1.53 0.85
N GLY A 159 14.10 0.44 0.80
CA GLY A 159 14.02 -0.61 1.81
C GLY A 159 14.78 -0.21 3.08
N VAL A 160 14.18 -0.45 4.25
CA VAL A 160 14.75 -0.06 5.55
C VAL A 160 14.77 -1.26 6.50
N ASP A 161 15.83 -1.38 7.31
CA ASP A 161 15.85 -2.37 8.40
C ASP A 161 14.90 -1.95 9.51
N PRO A 162 14.03 -2.84 10.03
CA PRO A 162 13.13 -2.51 11.13
C PRO A 162 13.81 -2.06 12.43
N LEU A 163 15.13 -2.21 12.58
CA LEU A 163 15.89 -1.80 13.77
C LEU A 163 16.94 -0.70 13.51
N ASP A 164 17.13 -0.22 12.28
CA ASP A 164 18.14 0.79 11.95
C ASP A 164 17.73 2.16 12.48
N GLU A 165 18.46 2.72 13.45
CA GLU A 165 18.13 3.96 14.19
C GLU A 165 18.11 5.26 13.36
N GLY A 166 18.52 5.22 12.09
CA GLY A 166 18.40 6.35 11.15
C GLY A 166 16.95 6.53 10.69
N ASP A 167 16.39 7.72 10.92
CA ASP A 167 14.97 8.04 10.76
C ASP A 167 14.03 7.11 11.55
N GLY A 168 14.34 6.95 12.84
CA GLY A 168 13.28 6.95 13.84
C GLY A 168 12.71 5.62 14.30
N THR A 169 13.53 4.80 14.94
CA THR A 169 13.32 3.33 14.85
C THR A 169 12.91 2.69 16.17
N SER A 170 12.58 3.52 17.15
CA SER A 170 11.42 3.20 17.97
C SER A 170 10.20 3.62 17.15
N CYS A 171 9.17 2.78 17.04
CA CYS A 171 7.97 2.95 16.22
C CYS A 171 7.23 4.31 16.25
N GLU A 172 7.71 5.29 17.02
CA GLU A 172 7.24 6.67 17.07
C GLU A 172 7.81 7.53 15.95
N ASN A 173 9.01 7.24 15.41
CA ASN A 173 9.68 8.12 14.43
C ASN A 173 9.81 7.55 13.00
N CYS A 174 9.38 6.31 12.74
CA CYS A 174 9.47 5.71 11.40
C CYS A 174 8.54 6.44 10.43
N GLU A 175 9.06 6.89 9.28
CA GLU A 175 8.25 7.48 8.20
C GLU A 175 7.31 6.45 7.56
N GLY A 176 7.67 5.17 7.63
CA GLY A 176 6.92 4.06 7.07
C GLY A 176 5.67 3.69 7.86
N ALA A 177 4.51 3.77 7.20
CA ALA A 177 3.25 3.30 7.77
C ALA A 177 2.48 2.39 6.82
N LEU A 178 1.92 1.31 7.36
CA LEU A 178 0.96 0.46 6.66
C LEU A 178 -0.42 1.10 6.69
N GLN A 179 -0.92 1.50 5.54
CA GLN A 179 -2.31 1.91 5.37
C GLN A 179 -3.21 0.68 5.40
N LEU A 180 -4.15 0.68 6.34
CA LEU A 180 -5.16 -0.35 6.52
C LEU A 180 -6.55 0.21 6.23
N THR A 181 -7.35 -0.56 5.51
CA THR A 181 -8.73 -0.20 5.17
C THR A 181 -9.72 -1.24 5.71
N ALA A 182 -10.92 -0.81 6.08
CA ALA A 182 -11.92 -1.63 6.76
C ALA A 182 -12.39 -2.83 5.91
N ASN A 183 -12.58 -2.63 4.61
CA ASN A 183 -13.01 -3.71 3.70
C ASN A 183 -11.92 -4.76 3.48
N ALA A 184 -10.65 -4.38 3.67
CA ALA A 184 -9.50 -5.24 3.52
C ALA A 184 -8.94 -5.77 4.86
N CYS A 185 -9.66 -5.55 5.97
CA CYS A 185 -9.29 -6.05 7.30
C CYS A 185 -10.43 -6.85 7.96
N ARG A 186 -10.12 -7.90 8.71
CA ARG A 186 -11.07 -8.63 9.57
C ARG A 186 -10.43 -8.99 10.90
N LEU A 187 -11.24 -9.21 11.93
CA LEU A 187 -10.75 -9.80 13.18
C LEU A 187 -10.29 -11.24 12.93
N ALA A 188 -9.09 -11.56 13.40
CA ALA A 188 -8.54 -12.91 13.36
C ALA A 188 -8.79 -13.61 14.70
N GLY A 189 -8.90 -14.95 14.66
CA GLY A 189 -9.03 -15.75 15.87
C GLY A 189 -7.83 -15.56 16.81
N TRP A 190 -8.07 -15.71 18.11
CA TRP A 190 -7.03 -15.52 19.14
C TRP A 190 -5.80 -16.43 18.93
N ASN A 191 -6.01 -17.64 18.39
CA ASN A 191 -4.97 -18.62 18.08
C ASN A 191 -4.35 -18.46 16.68
N ALA A 192 -4.77 -17.46 15.89
CA ALA A 192 -4.23 -17.24 14.55
C ALA A 192 -2.72 -16.96 14.62
N LYS A 193 -1.97 -17.62 13.74
CA LYS A 193 -0.52 -17.43 13.62
C LYS A 193 -0.23 -16.06 12.99
N LEU A 194 0.65 -15.29 13.62
CA LEU A 194 1.09 -14.00 13.10
C LEU A 194 2.01 -14.15 11.88
N GLY A 195 2.02 -13.14 11.02
CA GLY A 195 2.78 -13.09 9.78
C GLY A 195 1.98 -13.47 8.54
N PHE A 196 2.66 -13.70 7.42
CA PHE A 196 2.01 -14.05 6.15
C PHE A 196 1.13 -15.29 6.28
N VAL A 197 -0.09 -15.18 5.75
CA VAL A 197 -1.00 -16.32 5.67
C VAL A 197 -0.68 -17.12 4.41
N LYS A 198 -0.45 -18.42 4.57
CA LYS A 198 -0.19 -19.32 3.45
C LYS A 198 -1.48 -19.50 2.64
N ALA A 199 -1.46 -19.09 1.38
CA ALA A 199 -2.51 -19.46 0.43
C ALA A 199 -2.62 -20.98 0.40
N THR A 200 -3.77 -21.52 0.81
CA THR A 200 -4.06 -22.94 0.73
C THR A 200 -5.18 -23.13 -0.29
N ASN A 201 -5.05 -24.14 -1.15
CA ASN A 201 -6.01 -24.44 -2.22
C ASN A 201 -7.32 -25.10 -1.72
N ASN A 202 -7.58 -25.06 -0.41
CA ASN A 202 -8.79 -25.66 0.16
C ASN A 202 -9.97 -24.70 0.00
N GLU A 203 -10.87 -25.02 -0.92
CA GLU A 203 -12.11 -24.25 -1.21
C GLU A 203 -13.01 -24.06 0.03
N ARG A 204 -12.86 -24.90 1.07
CA ARG A 204 -13.66 -24.88 2.30
C ARG A 204 -13.09 -24.00 3.41
N MET A 205 -11.84 -23.57 3.32
CA MET A 205 -11.23 -22.67 4.30
C MET A 205 -10.68 -21.47 3.55
N SER A 206 -11.25 -20.28 3.77
CA SER A 206 -10.84 -19.01 3.17
C SER A 206 -9.46 -18.51 3.65
N ASN A 207 -8.51 -19.41 3.89
CA ASN A 207 -7.21 -19.13 4.48
C ASN A 207 -6.18 -18.65 3.44
N GLY A 208 -6.65 -17.95 2.41
CA GLY A 208 -5.80 -17.32 1.40
C GLY A 208 -6.41 -16.08 0.74
N ARG A 209 -7.68 -15.77 1.04
CA ARG A 209 -8.42 -14.65 0.45
C ARG A 209 -9.36 -14.07 1.50
N LEU A 210 -9.35 -12.74 1.63
CA LEU A 210 -10.32 -12.04 2.44
C LEU A 210 -11.63 -11.88 1.65
N LEU A 211 -12.51 -12.86 1.76
CA LEU A 211 -13.76 -12.89 1.02
C LEU A 211 -14.85 -12.09 1.74
N VAL A 212 -15.38 -11.08 1.07
CA VAL A 212 -16.65 -10.44 1.44
C VAL A 212 -17.78 -11.35 0.98
N LYS A 213 -18.63 -11.78 1.93
CA LYS A 213 -19.70 -12.77 1.66
C LYS A 213 -20.91 -12.13 1.00
N ARG A 214 -21.29 -10.92 1.43
CA ARG A 214 -22.45 -10.18 0.91
C ARG A 214 -22.04 -8.78 0.54
N ILE A 215 -22.65 -8.22 -0.50
CA ILE A 215 -22.46 -6.81 -0.88
C ILE A 215 -22.82 -5.89 0.30
N SER A 216 -23.82 -6.25 1.09
CA SER A 216 -24.22 -5.52 2.30
C SER A 216 -23.14 -5.42 3.37
N ASP A 217 -22.14 -6.32 3.36
CA ASP A 217 -21.04 -6.32 4.31
C ASP A 217 -19.90 -5.39 3.86
N ALA A 218 -20.00 -4.84 2.65
CA ALA A 218 -19.07 -3.83 2.17
C ALA A 218 -19.35 -2.51 2.89
N VAL A 219 -18.30 -1.94 3.49
CA VAL A 219 -18.37 -0.66 4.18
C VAL A 219 -18.13 0.47 3.17
N PRO A 220 -19.08 1.40 2.99
CA PRO A 220 -18.84 2.61 2.21
C PRO A 220 -17.68 3.42 2.80
N GLY A 221 -16.74 3.84 1.95
CA GLY A 221 -15.53 4.55 2.40
C GLY A 221 -14.48 3.68 3.11
N GLY A 222 -14.71 2.36 3.23
CA GLY A 222 -13.80 1.39 3.85
C GLY A 222 -12.70 0.86 2.94
N GLY A 223 -12.36 1.58 1.86
CA GLY A 223 -11.40 1.16 0.83
C GLY A 223 -11.85 -0.02 -0.04
N ASP A 224 -10.92 -0.56 -0.82
CA ASP A 224 -11.19 -1.61 -1.81
C ASP A 224 -11.55 -2.95 -1.14
N ILE A 225 -12.45 -3.71 -1.77
CA ILE A 225 -12.79 -5.07 -1.36
C ILE A 225 -11.81 -6.05 -2.03
N PRO A 226 -11.03 -6.84 -1.27
CA PRO A 226 -10.03 -7.74 -1.87
C PRO A 226 -10.63 -8.82 -2.77
N ALA A 227 -11.75 -9.41 -2.34
CA ALA A 227 -12.47 -10.41 -3.11
C ALA A 227 -13.95 -10.45 -2.68
N ILE A 228 -14.84 -10.63 -3.65
CA ILE A 228 -16.27 -10.86 -3.42
C ILE A 228 -16.75 -11.94 -4.39
N ARG A 229 -17.65 -12.81 -3.93
CA ARG A 229 -18.27 -13.83 -4.77
C ARG A 229 -19.69 -13.40 -5.10
N LEU A 230 -19.97 -13.23 -6.39
CA LEU A 230 -21.24 -12.72 -6.90
C LEU A 230 -21.81 -13.67 -7.95
N PHE A 231 -23.12 -13.60 -8.14
CA PHE A 231 -23.81 -14.16 -9.29
C PHE A 231 -24.18 -13.02 -10.23
N ILE A 232 -23.89 -13.17 -11.52
CA ILE A 232 -24.23 -12.16 -12.52
C ILE A 232 -25.73 -12.28 -12.79
N GLN A 233 -26.51 -11.29 -12.36
CA GLN A 233 -27.96 -11.28 -12.57
C GLN A 233 -28.34 -10.72 -13.94
N ARG A 234 -27.66 -9.65 -14.39
CA ARG A 234 -27.89 -8.97 -15.66
C ARG A 234 -26.57 -8.44 -16.21
N VAL A 235 -26.41 -8.51 -17.52
CA VAL A 235 -25.32 -7.85 -18.26
C VAL A 235 -25.96 -6.71 -19.05
N TYR A 236 -25.49 -5.48 -18.81
CA TYR A 236 -25.98 -4.29 -19.50
C TYR A 236 -25.15 -4.00 -20.75
N PRO A 237 -25.73 -3.34 -21.77
CA PRO A 237 -24.98 -2.91 -22.93
C PRO A 237 -23.85 -1.94 -22.53
N MET A 238 -22.82 -1.89 -23.37
CA MET A 238 -21.70 -0.98 -23.17
C MET A 238 -22.17 0.48 -23.22
N LEU A 239 -21.65 1.28 -22.31
CA LEU A 239 -21.88 2.73 -22.24
C LEU A 239 -20.53 3.44 -22.33
N TYR A 240 -20.53 4.63 -22.90
CA TYR A 240 -19.38 5.51 -22.99
C TYR A 240 -19.51 6.62 -21.96
N TYR A 241 -18.42 6.99 -21.29
CA TYR A 241 -18.42 8.08 -20.33
C TYR A 241 -17.54 9.20 -20.87
N GLU A 242 -18.15 10.34 -21.17
CA GLU A 242 -17.43 11.53 -21.60
C GLU A 242 -17.28 12.49 -20.42
N LYS A 243 -16.03 12.87 -20.13
CA LYS A 243 -15.70 13.87 -19.12
C LYS A 243 -15.19 15.11 -19.82
N SER A 244 -16.00 16.17 -19.83
CA SER A 244 -15.61 17.50 -20.27
C SER A 244 -15.24 18.38 -19.06
N GLU A 245 -14.71 19.57 -19.30
CA GLU A 245 -14.32 20.50 -18.22
C GLU A 245 -15.51 20.97 -17.36
N HIS A 246 -16.71 21.00 -17.93
CA HIS A 246 -17.91 21.53 -17.28
C HIS A 246 -18.99 20.49 -16.99
N SER A 247 -18.94 19.33 -17.63
CA SER A 247 -19.95 18.30 -17.47
C SER A 247 -19.35 16.91 -17.62
N SER A 248 -20.01 15.93 -17.05
CA SER A 248 -19.73 14.53 -17.31
C SER A 248 -21.02 13.86 -17.71
N GLN A 249 -21.00 13.13 -18.83
CA GLN A 249 -22.17 12.49 -19.40
C GLN A 249 -21.90 11.02 -19.72
N VAL A 250 -22.94 10.21 -19.57
CA VAL A 250 -22.95 8.79 -19.95
C VAL A 250 -23.75 8.68 -21.24
N LEU A 251 -23.12 8.11 -22.27
CA LEU A 251 -23.63 8.00 -23.62
C LEU A 251 -23.88 6.53 -23.96
N THR A 252 -24.96 6.27 -24.67
CA THR A 252 -25.18 4.99 -25.33
C THR A 252 -24.27 4.86 -26.57
N VAL A 253 -24.12 3.63 -27.09
CA VAL A 253 -23.33 3.37 -28.30
C VAL A 253 -23.78 4.25 -29.48
N GLN A 254 -25.09 4.41 -29.67
CA GLN A 254 -25.63 5.21 -30.76
C GLN A 254 -25.33 6.71 -30.62
N GLU A 255 -25.39 7.23 -29.39
CA GLU A 255 -25.07 8.62 -29.09
C GLU A 255 -23.57 8.90 -29.26
N GLU A 256 -22.71 7.97 -28.82
CA GLU A 256 -21.26 8.08 -29.05
C GLU A 256 -20.91 8.06 -30.54
N GLU A 257 -21.51 7.16 -31.33
CA GLU A 257 -21.27 7.10 -32.78
C GLU A 257 -21.73 8.37 -33.50
N ALA A 258 -22.82 8.99 -33.05
CA ALA A 258 -23.28 10.26 -33.59
C ALA A 258 -22.32 11.40 -33.26
N LEU A 259 -21.93 11.53 -31.99
CA LEU A 259 -20.95 12.54 -31.55
C LEU A 259 -19.60 12.35 -32.21
N ARG A 260 -19.16 11.11 -32.39
CA ARG A 260 -17.91 10.77 -33.07
C ARG A 260 -17.95 11.19 -34.53
N ARG A 261 -19.04 10.92 -35.24
CA ARG A 261 -19.24 11.40 -36.63
C ARG A 261 -19.26 12.91 -36.73
N GLU A 262 -19.91 13.59 -35.81
CA GLU A 262 -19.89 15.05 -35.76
C GLU A 262 -18.49 15.61 -35.50
N PHE A 263 -17.76 15.02 -34.54
CA PHE A 263 -16.41 15.41 -34.22
C PHE A 263 -15.46 15.19 -35.40
N GLU A 264 -15.55 14.04 -36.06
CA GLU A 264 -14.79 13.73 -37.27
C GLU A 264 -15.11 14.71 -38.40
N SER A 265 -16.39 15.01 -38.63
CA SER A 265 -16.81 16.01 -39.63
C SER A 265 -16.25 17.40 -39.32
N ARG A 266 -16.31 17.84 -38.05
CA ARG A 266 -15.74 19.13 -37.62
C ARG A 266 -14.23 19.15 -37.80
N LYS A 267 -13.53 18.08 -37.40
CA LYS A 267 -12.08 17.94 -37.57
C LYS A 267 -11.68 18.00 -39.05
N LEU A 268 -12.43 17.31 -39.92
CA LEU A 268 -12.16 17.27 -41.34
C LEU A 268 -12.35 18.65 -41.99
N LYS A 269 -13.41 19.39 -41.62
CA LYS A 269 -13.63 20.78 -42.06
C LYS A 269 -12.52 21.74 -41.59
N VAL A 270 -12.03 21.58 -40.37
CA VAL A 270 -10.92 22.41 -39.86
C VAL A 270 -9.63 22.08 -40.62
N MET A 271 -9.37 20.80 -40.88
CA MET A 271 -8.20 20.35 -41.63
C MET A 271 -8.21 20.88 -43.06
N GLU A 272 -9.36 20.81 -43.75
CA GLU A 272 -9.55 21.34 -45.10
C GLU A 272 -9.25 22.85 -45.17
N ARG A 273 -9.80 23.65 -44.23
CA ARG A 273 -9.49 25.08 -44.15
C ARG A 273 -8.01 25.38 -43.92
N LEU A 274 -7.32 24.51 -43.20
CA LEU A 274 -5.89 24.65 -42.91
C LEU A 274 -5.06 24.30 -44.16
N THR A 275 -5.44 23.24 -44.88
CA THR A 275 -4.80 22.86 -46.14
C THR A 275 -5.01 23.91 -47.23
N ASP A 276 -6.20 24.51 -47.33
CA ASP A 276 -6.48 25.57 -48.30
C ASP A 276 -5.62 26.82 -48.04
N ARG A 277 -5.46 27.20 -46.77
CA ARG A 277 -4.57 28.32 -46.38
C ARG A 277 -3.12 28.02 -46.74
N LEU A 278 -2.63 26.82 -46.42
CA LEU A 278 -1.28 26.40 -46.76
C LEU A 278 -1.06 26.36 -48.27
N GLN A 279 -2.03 25.88 -49.06
CA GLN A 279 -1.94 25.88 -50.52
C GLN A 279 -1.90 27.31 -51.08
N ALA A 280 -2.72 28.22 -50.57
CA ALA A 280 -2.69 29.62 -51.00
C ALA A 280 -1.34 30.30 -50.68
N GLU A 281 -0.77 30.04 -49.50
CA GLU A 281 0.57 30.53 -49.13
C GLU A 281 1.65 29.96 -50.06
N VAL A 282 1.62 28.64 -50.34
CA VAL A 282 2.56 28.00 -51.28
C VAL A 282 2.44 28.59 -52.68
N GLU A 283 1.23 28.81 -53.18
CA GLU A 283 1.02 29.36 -54.53
C GLU A 283 1.47 30.83 -54.61
N GLN A 284 1.26 31.62 -53.55
CA GLN A 284 1.85 32.96 -53.46
C GLN A 284 3.37 32.92 -53.53
N VAL A 285 4.03 32.11 -52.71
CA VAL A 285 5.49 31.95 -52.73
C VAL A 285 5.98 31.51 -54.10
N ARG A 286 5.27 30.58 -54.75
CA ARG A 286 5.56 30.12 -56.11
C ARG A 286 5.48 31.26 -57.11
N ILE A 287 4.42 32.08 -57.09
CA ILE A 287 4.27 33.26 -57.95
C ILE A 287 5.42 34.26 -57.71
N TYR A 288 5.77 34.53 -56.45
CA TYR A 288 6.91 35.39 -56.11
C TYR A 288 8.23 34.87 -56.68
N ILE A 289 8.48 33.56 -56.59
CA ILE A 289 9.67 32.91 -57.18
C ILE A 289 9.66 33.04 -58.71
N TYR A 290 8.52 32.80 -59.38
CA TYR A 290 8.43 32.95 -60.85
C TYR A 290 8.66 34.40 -61.29
N ILE A 291 8.08 35.38 -60.61
CA ILE A 291 8.31 36.80 -60.90
C ILE A 291 9.79 37.14 -60.69
N TYR A 292 10.40 36.67 -59.60
CA TYR A 292 11.82 36.89 -59.32
C TYR A 292 12.73 36.29 -60.41
N ILE A 293 12.46 35.04 -60.82
CA ILE A 293 13.19 34.38 -61.93
C ILE A 293 13.00 35.14 -63.24
N TYR A 294 11.77 35.58 -63.55
CA TYR A 294 11.48 36.31 -64.79
C TYR A 294 12.21 37.66 -64.82
N ILE A 295 12.17 38.43 -63.74
CA ILE A 295 12.92 39.70 -63.61
C ILE A 295 14.42 39.43 -63.77
N TYR A 296 14.96 38.41 -63.09
CA TYR A 296 16.38 38.06 -63.17
C TYR A 296 16.79 37.68 -64.61
N MET A 297 15.97 36.89 -65.31
CA MET A 297 16.17 36.53 -66.72
C MET A 297 16.14 37.77 -67.64
N CYS A 298 15.16 38.66 -67.47
CA CYS A 298 15.09 39.90 -68.25
C CYS A 298 16.32 40.79 -68.03
N VAL A 299 16.80 40.91 -66.79
CA VAL A 299 18.02 41.67 -66.46
C VAL A 299 19.26 41.01 -67.07
N CYS A 300 19.40 39.68 -66.98
CA CYS A 300 20.52 38.98 -67.60
C CYS A 300 20.53 39.13 -69.14
N VAL A 301 19.38 39.04 -69.80
CA VAL A 301 19.27 39.26 -71.25
C VAL A 301 19.64 40.71 -71.61
N TYR A 302 19.20 41.68 -70.82
CA TYR A 302 19.54 43.09 -71.04
C TYR A 302 21.05 43.35 -70.90
N ILE A 303 21.71 42.69 -69.94
CA ILE A 303 23.16 42.79 -69.73
C ILE A 303 23.95 42.08 -70.85
N LEU A 304 23.42 41.01 -71.45
CA LEU A 304 24.07 40.30 -72.57
C LEU A 304 23.96 41.01 -73.93
N TYR A 305 23.05 42.00 -74.06
CA TYR A 305 22.85 42.79 -75.28
C TYR A 305 23.56 44.15 -75.28
N ILE A 306 24.33 44.45 -74.22
CA ILE A 306 25.24 45.59 -74.10
C ILE A 306 26.67 45.07 -74.25
#